data_AF-A0A521UW58-F1
#
_entry.id   AF-A0A521UW58-F1
#
_cell.length_a   1.000
_cell.length_b   1.000
_cell.length_c   1.000
_cell.angle_alpha   90.00
_cell.angle_beta   90.00
_cell.angle_gamma   90.00
#
_symmetry.space_group_name_H-M   'P 1'
#
loop_
_entity.id
_entity.type
_entity.pdbx_description
1 polymer ?
#
loop_
_entity_poly.entity_id
_entity_poly.type
_entity_poly.pdbx_seq_one_letter_code
_entity_poly.pdbx_strand_id
1 'polypeptide(L)'
;MAFSAMLSAYLAMAAAWDFKRGLVPNWLTVSGMAAAGGWQLYQGHWQFLEAWAVIFALWMLRFFGGGDDKLMMVLFALYPSVDFLVFFSWVALAATLPQIVLKHRRTSIVSLGRRLKLRLATGIFPGEEELDRNGVRSTWIISLAGVLYVWLHPR
;
A
#
# COMPACT_ATOMS: atom_id res chain seq x y z
N MET A 1 7.29 -10.84 -20.29
CA MET A 1 7.77 -11.95 -19.41
C MET A 1 8.96 -11.57 -18.54
N ALA A 2 10.09 -11.11 -19.09
CA ALA A 2 11.27 -10.72 -18.28
C ALA A 2 10.96 -9.61 -17.24
N PHE A 3 10.22 -8.57 -17.65
CA PHE A 3 9.77 -7.50 -16.76
C PHE A 3 8.89 -8.02 -15.62
N SER A 4 7.90 -8.87 -15.92
CA SER A 4 7.02 -9.49 -14.92
C SER A 4 7.81 -10.28 -13.87
N ALA A 5 8.82 -11.03 -14.30
CA ALA A 5 9.70 -11.78 -13.40
C ALA A 5 10.57 -10.84 -12.53
N MET A 6 11.15 -9.79 -13.12
CA MET A 6 11.94 -8.79 -12.38
C MET A 6 11.11 -8.04 -11.34
N LEU A 7 9.91 -7.57 -11.72
CA LEU A 7 8.99 -6.89 -10.80
C LEU A 7 8.52 -7.85 -9.70
N SER A 8 8.22 -9.10 -10.05
CA SER A 8 7.85 -10.12 -9.05
C SER A 8 8.99 -10.37 -8.05
N ALA A 9 10.24 -10.44 -8.53
CA ALA A 9 11.41 -10.60 -7.67
C ALA A 9 11.62 -9.37 -6.77
N TYR A 10 11.44 -8.16 -7.31
CA TYR A 10 11.49 -6.91 -6.54
C TYR A 10 10.43 -6.88 -5.42
N LEU A 11 9.18 -7.21 -5.74
CA LEU A 11 8.08 -7.26 -4.77
C LEU A 11 8.29 -8.37 -3.73
N ALA A 12 8.73 -9.55 -4.15
CA ALA A 12 9.04 -10.65 -3.24
C ALA A 12 10.18 -10.28 -2.29
N MET A 13 11.22 -9.59 -2.78
CA MET A 13 12.32 -9.11 -1.94
C MET A 13 11.84 -8.08 -0.92
N ALA A 14 10.99 -7.13 -1.32
CA ALA A 14 10.43 -6.16 -0.41
C ALA A 14 9.55 -6.81 0.67
N ALA A 15 8.67 -7.75 0.28
CA ALA A 15 7.86 -8.52 1.21
C ALA A 15 8.73 -9.35 2.18
N ALA A 16 9.76 -10.03 1.67
CA ALA A 16 10.67 -10.82 2.50
C ALA A 16 11.44 -9.95 3.51
N TRP A 17 11.81 -8.73 3.12
CA TRP A 17 12.49 -7.79 4.00
C TRP A 17 11.56 -7.27 5.10
N ASP A 18 10.32 -6.92 4.74
CA ASP A 18 9.29 -6.52 5.70
C ASP A 18 8.96 -7.63 6.69
N PHE A 19 8.86 -8.89 6.23
CA PHE A 19 8.66 -10.02 7.14
C PHE A 19 9.80 -10.19 8.16
N LYS A 20 11.05 -9.97 7.74
CA LYS A 20 12.23 -10.15 8.60
C LYS A 20 12.51 -8.98 9.52
N ARG A 21 12.30 -7.74 9.07
CA ARG A 21 12.73 -6.52 9.79
C ARG A 21 11.59 -5.57 10.16
N GLY A 22 10.36 -5.83 9.70
CA GLY A 22 9.19 -4.96 9.91
C GLY A 22 9.30 -3.61 9.21
N LEU A 23 10.24 -3.46 8.27
CA LEU A 23 10.55 -2.22 7.58
C LEU A 23 10.96 -2.52 6.14
N VAL A 24 10.41 -1.79 5.18
CA VAL A 24 10.88 -1.81 3.79
C VAL A 24 12.02 -0.79 3.63
N PRO A 25 13.18 -1.16 3.08
CA PRO A 25 14.29 -0.23 2.96
C PRO A 25 13.95 0.97 2.07
N ASN A 26 14.17 2.19 2.58
CA ASN A 26 13.93 3.41 1.80
C ASN A 26 14.75 3.46 0.51
N TRP A 27 15.97 2.93 0.50
CA TRP A 27 16.78 2.90 -0.72
C TRP A 27 16.13 2.05 -1.83
N LEU A 28 15.38 1.01 -1.46
CA LEU A 28 14.68 0.13 -2.39
C LEU A 28 13.45 0.82 -2.96
N THR A 29 12.62 1.41 -2.09
CA THR A 29 11.38 2.07 -2.52
C THR A 29 11.62 3.39 -3.23
N VAL A 30 12.54 4.23 -2.74
CA VAL A 30 12.87 5.52 -3.38
C VAL A 30 13.53 5.30 -4.74
N SER A 31 14.41 4.31 -4.89
CA SER A 31 14.97 3.99 -6.21
C SER A 31 13.90 3.49 -7.19
N GLY A 32 12.98 2.63 -6.72
CA GLY A 32 11.83 2.21 -7.50
C GLY A 32 10.93 3.37 -7.92
N MET A 33 10.66 4.32 -7.00
CA MET A 33 9.84 5.50 -7.27
C MET A 33 10.53 6.43 -8.27
N ALA A 34 11.83 6.68 -8.10
CA ALA A 34 12.60 7.52 -9.01
C ALA A 34 12.67 6.91 -10.41
N ALA A 35 12.90 5.60 -10.51
CA ALA A 35 12.94 4.90 -11.80
C ALA A 35 11.57 4.90 -12.50
N ALA A 36 10.50 4.47 -11.81
CA ALA A 36 9.17 4.38 -12.39
C ALA A 36 8.55 5.75 -12.66
N GLY A 37 8.62 6.66 -11.69
CA GLY A 37 8.13 8.03 -11.82
C GLY A 37 8.93 8.83 -12.85
N GLY A 38 10.27 8.74 -12.83
CA GLY A 38 11.12 9.40 -13.81
C GLY A 38 10.86 8.91 -15.24
N TRP A 39 10.63 7.61 -15.42
CA TRP A 39 10.23 7.05 -16.71
C TRP A 39 8.87 7.58 -17.19
N GLN A 40 7.86 7.65 -16.32
CA GLN A 40 6.55 8.18 -16.71
C GLN A 40 6.60 9.68 -17.03
N LEU A 41 7.35 10.46 -16.25
CA LEU A 41 7.57 11.88 -16.53
C LEU A 41 8.26 12.09 -17.87
N TYR A 42 9.27 11.28 -18.19
CA TYR A 42 9.94 11.30 -19.49
C TYR A 42 8.98 11.00 -20.65
N GLN A 43 8.02 10.10 -20.44
CA GLN A 43 6.96 9.79 -21.42
C GLN A 43 5.82 10.82 -21.45
N GLY A 44 5.85 11.83 -20.58
CA GLY A 44 4.81 12.86 -20.48
C GLY A 44 3.51 12.38 -19.83
N HIS A 45 3.54 11.27 -19.11
CA HIS A 45 2.38 10.74 -18.39
C HIS A 45 2.36 11.29 -16.96
N TRP A 46 1.50 12.27 -16.69
CA TRP A 46 1.42 12.95 -15.39
C TRP A 46 0.35 12.37 -14.47
N GLN A 47 -0.52 11.49 -14.99
CA GLN A 47 -1.68 10.96 -14.27
C GLN A 47 -1.29 10.18 -13.00
N PHE A 48 -0.10 9.58 -12.97
CA PHE A 48 0.37 8.86 -11.78
C PHE A 48 0.60 9.79 -10.57
N LEU A 49 0.83 11.09 -10.79
CA LEU A 49 1.02 12.07 -9.71
C LEU A 49 -0.25 12.29 -8.90
N GLU A 50 -1.43 12.19 -9.53
CA GLU A 50 -2.70 12.25 -8.82
C GLU A 50 -2.83 11.09 -7.84
N ALA A 51 -2.48 9.87 -8.30
CA ALA A 51 -2.43 8.69 -7.45
C ALA A 51 -1.41 8.86 -6.31
N TRP A 52 -0.22 9.41 -6.59
CA TRP A 52 0.79 9.69 -5.57
C TRP A 52 0.30 10.72 -4.55
N ALA A 53 -0.37 11.78 -4.98
CA ALA A 53 -0.93 12.80 -4.09
C ALA A 53 -2.00 12.21 -3.18
N VAL A 54 -2.88 11.35 -3.70
CA VAL A 54 -3.88 10.64 -2.90
C VAL A 54 -3.23 9.68 -1.90
N ILE A 55 -2.26 8.87 -2.34
CA ILE A 55 -1.54 7.94 -1.45
C ILE A 55 -0.81 8.72 -0.35
N PHE A 56 -0.15 9.83 -0.71
CA PHE A 56 0.54 10.70 0.23
C PHE A 56 -0.42 11.34 1.23
N ALA A 57 -1.59 11.79 0.79
CA ALA A 57 -2.64 12.31 1.67
C ALA A 57 -3.16 11.23 2.63
N LEU A 58 -3.39 10.00 2.15
CA LEU A 58 -3.81 8.87 2.99
C LEU A 58 -2.73 8.47 4.00
N TRP A 59 -1.47 8.55 3.62
CA TRP A 59 -0.34 8.38 4.52
C TRP A 59 -0.29 9.48 5.57
N MET A 60 -0.47 10.75 5.19
CA MET A 60 -0.51 11.89 6.12
C MET A 60 -1.69 11.80 7.10
N LEU A 61 -2.84 11.29 6.65
CA LEU A 61 -4.00 10.96 7.47
C LEU A 61 -3.83 9.68 8.30
N ARG A 62 -2.65 9.04 8.24
CA ARG A 62 -2.27 7.88 9.04
C ARG A 62 -3.20 6.69 8.84
N PHE A 63 -3.75 6.58 7.63
CA PHE A 63 -4.65 5.50 7.24
C PHE A 63 -3.87 4.21 6.96
N PHE A 64 -2.64 4.36 6.44
CA PHE A 64 -1.67 3.29 6.23
C PHE A 64 -0.53 3.40 7.25
N GLY A 65 -0.07 2.27 7.76
CA GLY A 65 0.96 2.19 8.79
C GLY A 65 2.25 1.62 8.23
N GLY A 66 3.30 2.45 8.17
CA GLY A 66 4.69 2.04 8.05
C GLY A 66 5.16 1.72 6.63
N GLY A 67 5.87 2.66 5.98
CA GLY A 67 6.81 2.49 4.86
C GLY A 67 6.33 1.77 3.57
N ASP A 68 5.10 1.26 3.57
CA ASP A 68 4.45 0.43 2.56
C ASP A 68 3.78 1.28 1.46
N ASP A 69 3.38 2.50 1.81
CA ASP A 69 2.86 3.55 0.95
C ASP A 69 3.77 3.85 -0.26
N LYS A 70 5.10 3.92 -0.04
CA LYS A 70 6.07 4.14 -1.12
C LYS A 70 6.07 3.00 -2.13
N LEU A 71 5.82 1.77 -1.68
CA LEU A 71 5.72 0.60 -2.54
C LEU A 71 4.48 0.65 -3.43
N MET A 72 3.36 1.14 -2.87
CA MET A 72 2.17 1.46 -3.66
C MET A 72 2.48 2.54 -4.70
N MET A 73 3.20 3.60 -4.33
CA MET A 73 3.61 4.65 -5.27
C MET A 73 4.42 4.09 -6.45
N VAL A 74 5.36 3.16 -6.22
CA VAL A 74 6.07 2.47 -7.31
C VAL A 74 5.10 1.73 -8.23
N LEU A 75 4.18 0.95 -7.67
CA LEU A 75 3.21 0.18 -8.46
C LEU A 75 2.27 1.07 -9.27
N PHE A 76 1.77 2.17 -8.71
CA PHE A 76 0.91 3.13 -9.42
C PHE A 76 1.67 3.94 -10.47
N ALA A 77 2.97 4.19 -10.27
CA ALA A 77 3.81 4.77 -11.32
C ALA A 77 4.03 3.77 -12.46
N LEU A 78 4.23 2.49 -12.16
CA LEU A 78 4.34 1.45 -13.20
C LEU A 78 3.01 1.24 -13.91
N TYR A 79 1.90 1.18 -13.18
CA TYR A 79 0.56 0.92 -13.70
C TYR A 79 -0.41 2.06 -13.36
N PRO A 80 -0.31 3.21 -14.06
CA PRO A 80 -1.20 4.36 -13.84
C PRO A 80 -2.55 4.12 -14.55
N SER A 81 -3.27 3.08 -14.14
CA SER A 81 -4.59 2.74 -14.70
C SER A 81 -5.65 2.62 -13.63
N VAL A 82 -6.88 2.99 -13.99
CA VAL A 82 -8.07 2.78 -13.14
C VAL A 82 -8.29 1.29 -12.90
N ASP A 83 -8.01 0.43 -13.89
CA ASP A 83 -8.10 -1.02 -13.74
C ASP A 83 -7.18 -1.54 -12.65
N PHE A 84 -5.94 -1.03 -12.58
CA PHE A 84 -5.01 -1.39 -11.51
C PHE A 84 -5.51 -0.90 -10.15
N LEU A 85 -6.03 0.34 -10.08
CA LEU A 85 -6.61 0.89 -8.85
C LEU A 85 -7.77 0.02 -8.33
N VAL A 86 -8.69 -0.35 -9.20
CA VAL A 86 -9.87 -1.17 -8.86
C VAL A 86 -9.42 -2.57 -8.45
N PHE A 87 -8.51 -3.20 -9.21
CA PHE A 87 -7.96 -4.51 -8.87
C PHE A 87 -7.25 -4.50 -7.51
N PHE A 88 -6.36 -3.53 -7.29
CA PHE A 88 -5.66 -3.35 -6.03
C PHE A 88 -6.65 -3.16 -4.87
N SER A 89 -7.69 -2.35 -5.07
CA SER A 89 -8.74 -2.12 -4.07
C SER A 89 -9.47 -3.41 -3.70
N TRP A 90 -9.79 -4.27 -4.68
CA TRP A 90 -10.40 -5.57 -4.42
C TRP A 90 -9.48 -6.51 -3.64
N VAL A 91 -8.20 -6.60 -4.01
CA VAL A 91 -7.23 -7.43 -3.29
C VAL A 91 -7.02 -6.91 -1.86
N ALA A 92 -6.87 -5.60 -1.70
CA ALA A 92 -6.72 -4.97 -0.40
C ALA A 92 -7.95 -5.20 0.48
N LEU A 93 -9.15 -5.06 -0.07
CA LEU A 93 -10.41 -5.31 0.64
C LEU A 93 -10.54 -6.80 1.02
N ALA A 94 -10.24 -7.71 0.11
CA ALA A 94 -10.26 -9.15 0.36
C ALA A 94 -9.24 -9.58 1.43
N ALA A 95 -8.08 -8.91 1.50
CA ALA A 95 -7.06 -9.20 2.51
C ALA A 95 -7.35 -8.54 3.87
N THR A 96 -7.89 -7.31 3.87
CA THR A 96 -8.13 -6.52 5.08
C THR A 96 -9.41 -6.94 5.80
N LEU A 97 -10.47 -7.32 5.08
CA LEU A 97 -11.74 -7.73 5.68
C LEU A 97 -11.59 -8.92 6.66
N PRO A 98 -10.92 -10.04 6.30
CA PRO A 98 -10.68 -11.14 7.22
C PRO A 98 -9.90 -10.70 8.46
N GLN A 99 -8.92 -9.81 8.30
CA GLN A 99 -8.12 -9.31 9.42
C GLN A 99 -8.96 -8.47 10.39
N ILE A 100 -9.83 -7.59 9.86
CA ILE A 100 -10.77 -6.81 10.68
C ILE A 100 -11.72 -7.75 11.41
N VAL A 101 -12.32 -8.72 10.69
CA VAL A 101 -13.26 -9.69 11.27
C VAL A 101 -12.59 -10.51 12.38
N LEU A 102 -11.37 -11.01 12.17
CA LEU A 102 -10.65 -11.79 13.18
C LEU A 102 -10.23 -10.93 14.38
N LYS A 103 -9.72 -9.71 14.14
CA LYS A 103 -9.28 -8.77 15.19
C LYS A 103 -10.45 -8.24 16.02
N HIS A 104 -11.63 -8.09 15.41
CA HIS A 104 -12.83 -7.56 16.07
C HIS A 104 -13.89 -8.61 16.41
N ARG A 105 -13.64 -9.91 16.21
CA ARG A 105 -14.58 -10.99 16.59
C ARG A 105 -14.97 -10.99 18.08
N ARG A 106 -14.18 -10.33 18.94
CA ARG A 106 -14.48 -10.15 20.37
C ARG A 106 -14.95 -8.74 20.76
N THR A 107 -15.06 -7.80 19.83
CA THR A 107 -15.39 -6.39 20.13
C THR A 107 -16.59 -5.93 19.31
N SER A 108 -17.65 -5.49 19.98
CA SER A 108 -18.91 -5.07 19.34
C SER A 108 -18.67 -3.96 18.29
N ILE A 109 -19.17 -4.16 17.07
CA ILE A 109 -19.19 -3.21 15.93
C ILE A 109 -19.69 -1.82 16.35
N VAL A 110 -20.58 -1.75 17.34
CA VAL A 110 -21.12 -0.48 17.88
C VAL A 110 -20.02 0.36 18.54
N SER A 111 -19.01 -0.28 19.16
CA SER A 111 -17.87 0.42 19.79
C SER A 111 -16.85 0.96 18.78
N LEU A 112 -16.83 0.42 17.56
CA LEU A 112 -15.99 0.88 16.45
C LEU A 112 -16.56 2.18 15.87
N GLY A 113 -17.86 2.22 15.59
CA GLY A 113 -18.54 3.42 15.09
C GLY A 113 -18.43 4.59 16.06
N ARG A 114 -18.55 4.33 17.37
CA ARG A 114 -18.39 5.35 18.42
C ARG A 114 -16.94 5.87 18.50
N ARG A 115 -15.93 5.01 18.33
CA ARG A 115 -14.51 5.40 18.27
C ARG A 115 -14.18 6.21 17.02
N LEU A 116 -14.75 5.85 15.86
CA LEU A 116 -14.55 6.60 14.62
C LEU A 116 -15.15 8.01 14.72
N LYS A 117 -16.39 8.12 15.22
CA LYS A 117 -17.04 9.42 15.48
C LYS A 117 -16.26 10.28 16.47
N LEU A 118 -15.77 9.67 17.56
CA LEU A 118 -14.94 10.39 18.54
C LEU A 118 -13.62 10.85 17.93
N ARG A 119 -12.96 10.04 17.11
CA ARG A 119 -11.70 10.39 16.44
C ARG A 119 -11.85 11.51 15.40
N LEU A 120 -12.93 11.48 14.61
CA LEU A 120 -13.25 12.55 13.67
C LEU A 120 -13.63 13.85 14.39
N ALA A 121 -14.26 13.75 15.57
CA ALA A 121 -14.63 14.91 16.38
C ALA A 121 -13.45 15.53 17.15
N THR A 122 -12.47 14.74 17.57
CA THR A 122 -11.32 15.21 18.35
C THR A 122 -10.07 15.50 17.51
N GLY A 123 -9.99 15.02 16.26
CA GLY A 123 -8.82 15.20 15.39
C GLY A 123 -7.56 14.46 15.86
N ILE A 124 -7.66 13.61 16.89
CA ILE A 124 -6.53 12.86 17.42
C ILE A 124 -6.34 11.60 16.58
N PHE A 125 -5.42 11.67 15.63
CA PHE A 125 -4.96 10.51 14.86
C PHE A 125 -3.97 9.65 15.69
N PRO A 126 -4.01 8.31 15.56
CA PRO A 126 -3.20 7.39 16.37
C PRO A 126 -1.71 7.67 16.20
N GLY A 127 -0.92 7.70 17.29
CA GLY A 127 0.52 8.00 17.33
C GLY A 127 1.40 7.03 16.53
N GLU A 128 2.67 7.41 16.24
CA GLU A 128 3.57 6.56 15.42
C GLU A 128 3.83 5.23 16.13
N GLU A 129 4.02 5.29 17.44
CA GLU A 129 4.18 4.13 18.31
C GLU A 129 2.94 3.20 18.33
N GLU A 130 1.74 3.74 18.13
CA GLU A 130 0.50 2.95 18.10
C GLU A 130 0.34 2.22 16.75
N LEU A 131 0.78 2.85 15.66
CA LEU A 131 0.86 2.23 14.33
C LEU A 131 1.99 1.20 14.26
N ASP A 132 3.15 1.44 14.87
CA ASP A 132 4.23 0.44 14.89
C ASP A 132 3.86 -0.77 15.75
N ARG A 133 3.11 -0.59 16.85
CA ARG A 133 2.68 -1.70 17.72
C ARG A 133 1.48 -2.48 17.19
N ASN A 134 0.52 -1.81 16.54
CA ASN A 134 -0.74 -2.42 16.10
C ASN A 134 -0.92 -2.49 14.57
N GLY A 135 0.05 -1.97 13.83
CA GLY A 135 0.09 -1.91 12.38
C GLY A 135 0.14 -3.31 11.79
N VAL A 136 -0.78 -3.56 10.88
CA VAL A 136 -0.75 -4.80 10.12
C VAL A 136 0.30 -4.62 9.03
N ARG A 137 1.28 -5.53 8.99
CA ARG A 137 2.25 -5.61 7.90
C ARG A 137 1.49 -5.80 6.58
N SER A 138 1.35 -4.73 5.82
CA SER A 138 0.51 -4.69 4.62
C SER A 138 1.32 -4.84 3.34
N THR A 139 2.67 -4.82 3.45
CA THR A 139 3.61 -5.02 2.34
C THR A 139 3.35 -6.30 1.56
N TRP A 140 2.95 -7.39 2.22
CA TRP A 140 2.63 -8.65 1.54
C TRP A 140 1.35 -8.55 0.69
N ILE A 141 0.37 -7.76 1.12
CA ILE A 141 -0.88 -7.51 0.38
C ILE A 141 -0.55 -6.72 -0.89
N ILE A 142 0.26 -5.66 -0.73
CA ILE A 142 0.71 -4.81 -1.84
C ILE A 142 1.53 -5.62 -2.85
N SER A 143 2.45 -6.44 -2.34
CA SER A 143 3.30 -7.30 -3.17
C SER A 143 2.48 -8.37 -3.90
N LEU A 144 1.51 -9.00 -3.21
CA LEU A 144 0.62 -9.98 -3.81
C LEU A 144 -0.23 -9.35 -4.91
N ALA A 145 -0.84 -8.18 -4.66
CA ALA A 145 -1.62 -7.47 -5.66
C ALA A 145 -0.77 -7.12 -6.90
N GLY A 146 0.45 -6.61 -6.68
CA GLY A 146 1.37 -6.28 -7.77
C GLY A 146 1.78 -7.50 -8.59
N VAL A 147 2.12 -8.62 -7.94
CA VAL A 147 2.45 -9.88 -8.63
C VAL A 147 1.25 -10.41 -9.41
N LEU A 148 0.07 -10.51 -8.80
CA LEU A 148 -1.11 -11.01 -9.51
C LEU A 148 -1.43 -10.15 -10.74
N TYR A 149 -1.37 -8.82 -10.60
CA TYR A 149 -1.67 -7.92 -11.71
C TYR A 149 -0.64 -8.02 -12.85
N VAL A 150 0.67 -8.06 -12.53
CA VAL A 150 1.75 -8.12 -13.55
C VAL A 150 1.70 -9.40 -14.39
N TRP A 151 1.17 -10.49 -13.81
CA TRP A 151 1.01 -11.78 -14.49
C TRP A 151 -0.29 -11.88 -15.27
N LEU A 152 -1.37 -11.24 -14.80
CA LEU A 152 -2.63 -11.16 -15.53
C LEU A 152 -2.58 -10.17 -16.70
N HIS A 153 -1.78 -9.11 -16.59
CA HIS A 153 -1.61 -8.06 -17.60
C HIS A 153 -0.12 -7.87 -17.95
N PRO A 154 0.50 -8.85 -18.62
CA PRO A 154 1.89 -8.74 -19.03
C PRO A 154 2.06 -7.60 -20.03
N ARG A 155 3.03 -6.71 -19.75
CA ARG A 155 3.53 -5.71 -20.68
C ARG A 155 4.76 -6.22 -21.44
#